data_AF-A0A1V5BPW8-F1
#
_entry.id   AF-A0A1V5BPW8-F1
#
_cell.length_a   1.000
_cell.length_b   1.000
_cell.length_c   1.000
_cell.angle_alpha   90.00
_cell.angle_beta   90.00
_cell.angle_gamma   90.00
#
_symmetry.space_group_name_H-M   'P 1'
#
loop_
_entity.id
_entity.type
_entity.pdbx_description
1 polymer ?
#
loop_
_entity_poly.entity_id
_entity_poly.type
_entity_poly.pdbx_seq_one_letter_code
_entity_poly.pdbx_strand_id
1 'polypeptide(L)'
;MSDLINRVGKFKIPRDLIRGDNNEDLLKLFAKTIIMRAEYKISKDVIEYTALSPLFRVKEAAETIPEYRVECKNIYSDNENVDIEIIAEEIKQRFNA
;
A
#
# COMPACT_ATOMS: atom_id res chain seq x y z
N MET A 1 -20.95 0.97 -9.78
CA MET A 1 -20.52 0.89 -8.36
C MET A 1 -19.87 -0.47 -8.18
N SER A 2 -18.69 -0.58 -7.55
CA SER A 2 -18.14 -1.84 -6.97
C SER A 2 -16.92 -2.57 -7.61
N ASP A 3 -16.08 -1.96 -8.46
CA ASP A 3 -14.78 -2.62 -8.76
C ASP A 3 -13.83 -2.61 -7.55
N LEU A 4 -14.05 -1.69 -6.59
CA LEU A 4 -13.20 -1.54 -5.40
C LEU A 4 -13.09 -2.82 -4.58
N ILE A 5 -14.18 -3.60 -4.47
CA ILE A 5 -14.20 -4.87 -3.71
C ILE A 5 -13.23 -5.89 -4.32
N ASN A 6 -13.02 -5.82 -5.64
CA ASN A 6 -12.11 -6.71 -6.36
C ASN A 6 -10.68 -6.13 -6.47
N ARG A 7 -10.44 -4.90 -6.01
CA ARG A 7 -9.10 -4.27 -5.98
C ARG A 7 -8.46 -4.46 -4.62
N VAL A 8 -8.18 -5.72 -4.30
CA VAL A 8 -7.54 -6.15 -3.04
C VAL A 8 -6.05 -6.38 -3.25
N GLY A 9 -5.24 -5.88 -2.32
CA GLY A 9 -3.79 -6.03 -2.36
C GLY A 9 -3.19 -6.17 -0.97
N LYS A 10 -1.97 -6.67 -0.90
CA LYS A 10 -1.14 -6.71 0.30
C LYS A 10 0.03 -5.75 0.19
N PHE A 11 0.36 -5.05 1.26
CA PHE A 11 1.60 -4.28 1.35
C PHE A 11 2.16 -4.36 2.78
N LYS A 12 3.44 -4.03 2.95
CA LYS A 12 4.16 -4.16 4.22
C LYS A 12 4.77 -2.82 4.60
N ILE A 13 4.62 -2.43 5.86
CA ILE A 13 5.23 -1.21 6.41
C ILE A 13 6.12 -1.60 7.59
N PRO A 14 7.41 -1.20 7.61
CA PRO A 14 8.28 -1.32 8.77
C PRO A 14 7.65 -0.74 10.04
N ARG A 15 7.77 -1.45 11.16
CA ARG A 15 7.19 -1.03 12.44
C ARG A 15 7.67 0.35 12.88
N ASP A 16 8.93 0.66 12.65
CA ASP A 16 9.53 1.94 13.05
C ASP A 16 8.92 3.13 12.31
N LEU A 17 8.49 2.96 11.06
CA LEU A 17 7.82 4.02 10.30
C LEU A 17 6.45 4.38 10.91
N ILE A 18 5.76 3.40 11.51
CA ILE A 18 4.46 3.61 12.16
C ILE A 18 4.60 4.31 13.51
N ARG A 19 5.73 4.11 14.19
CA ARG A 19 5.99 4.66 15.52
C ARG A 19 6.66 6.04 15.49
N GLY A 20 7.27 6.42 14.38
CA GLY A 20 7.97 7.70 14.23
C GLY A 20 7.07 8.87 13.81
N ASP A 21 7.70 10.01 13.53
CA ASP A 21 7.05 11.26 13.15
C ASP A 21 6.51 11.29 11.70
N ASN A 22 6.70 10.21 10.93
CA ASN A 22 6.23 10.06 9.54
C ASN A 22 4.71 9.78 9.43
N ASN A 23 3.95 10.30 10.39
CA ASN A 23 2.53 10.00 10.55
C ASN A 23 1.70 10.60 9.40
N GLU A 24 2.09 11.76 8.86
CA GLU A 24 1.35 12.42 7.79
C GLU A 24 1.32 11.61 6.48
N ASP A 25 2.46 11.06 6.07
CA ASP A 25 2.57 10.24 4.86
C ASP A 25 1.77 8.94 4.98
N LEU A 26 1.83 8.32 6.16
CA LEU A 26 1.05 7.13 6.47
C LEU A 26 -0.45 7.42 6.50
N LEU A 27 -0.86 8.57 7.06
CA LEU A 27 -2.26 8.99 7.04
C LEU A 27 -2.77 9.20 5.62
N LYS A 28 -1.97 9.81 4.74
CA LYS A 28 -2.31 9.99 3.31
C LYS A 28 -2.42 8.65 2.58
N LEU A 29 -1.51 7.71 2.86
CA LEU A 29 -1.61 6.33 2.37
C LEU A 29 -2.92 5.68 2.85
N PHE A 30 -3.17 5.70 4.16
CA PHE A 30 -4.36 5.08 4.74
C PHE A 30 -5.66 5.73 4.24
N ALA A 31 -5.67 7.02 3.93
CA ALA A 31 -6.82 7.69 3.30
C ALA A 31 -7.15 7.16 1.89
N LYS A 32 -6.18 6.56 1.19
CA LYS A 32 -6.37 5.93 -0.13
C LYS A 32 -6.60 4.42 -0.05
N THR A 33 -6.74 3.85 1.15
CA THR A 33 -6.90 2.41 1.35
C THR A 33 -7.98 2.08 2.39
N ILE A 34 -8.73 1.02 2.17
CA ILE A 34 -9.59 0.44 3.21
C ILE A 34 -8.87 -0.78 3.77
N ILE A 35 -8.34 -0.64 4.99
CA ILE A 35 -7.62 -1.73 5.66
C ILE A 35 -8.63 -2.80 6.11
N MET A 36 -8.47 -4.02 5.58
CA MET A 36 -9.26 -5.19 5.96
C MET A 36 -8.60 -6.00 7.06
N ARG A 37 -7.26 -6.07 7.04
CA ARG A 37 -6.47 -6.84 8.01
C ARG A 37 -5.09 -6.21 8.17
N ALA A 38 -4.59 -6.19 9.40
CA ALA A 38 -3.22 -5.81 9.73
C ALA A 38 -2.60 -6.90 10.61
N GLU A 39 -1.43 -7.39 10.22
CA GLU A 39 -0.72 -8.46 10.93
C GLU A 39 0.73 -8.09 11.18
N TYR A 40 1.15 -8.12 12.45
CA TYR A 40 2.56 -7.93 12.77
C TYR A 40 3.36 -9.22 12.46
N LYS A 41 4.36 -9.10 11.59
CA LYS A 41 5.28 -10.18 11.24
C LYS A 41 6.59 -9.99 12.02
N ILE A 42 6.65 -10.58 13.21
CA ILE A 42 7.78 -10.47 14.15
C ILE A 42 9.12 -10.77 13.47
N SER A 43 9.19 -11.81 12.63
CA SER A 43 10.42 -12.24 11.96
C SER A 43 11.01 -11.21 10.98
N LYS A 44 10.22 -10.23 10.54
CA LYS A 44 10.62 -9.20 9.57
C LYS A 44 10.48 -7.78 10.12
N ASP A 45 10.01 -7.64 11.35
CA ASP A 45 9.65 -6.38 12.01
C ASP A 45 8.79 -5.42 11.15
N VAL A 46 7.80 -5.99 10.44
CA VAL A 46 6.85 -5.25 9.59
C VAL A 46 5.42 -5.53 10.02
N ILE A 47 4.53 -4.57 9.73
CA ILE A 47 3.09 -4.81 9.71
C ILE A 47 2.67 -5.08 8.26
N GLU A 48 2.13 -6.27 8.01
CA GLU A 48 1.51 -6.64 6.74
C GLU A 48 0.04 -6.21 6.74
N TYR A 49 -0.35 -5.42 5.75
CA TYR A 49 -1.71 -4.97 5.54
C TYR A 49 -2.32 -5.71 4.37
N THR A 50 -3.57 -6.11 4.50
CA THR A 50 -4.45 -6.47 3.39
C THR A 50 -5.51 -5.37 3.27
N ALA A 51 -5.65 -4.78 2.09
CA ALA A 51 -6.50 -3.61 1.89
C ALA A 51 -7.16 -3.57 0.53
N LEU A 52 -8.24 -2.78 0.43
CA LEU A 52 -8.84 -2.37 -0.84
C LEU A 52 -8.32 -0.99 -1.23
N SER A 53 -7.97 -0.78 -2.49
CA SER A 53 -7.55 0.55 -2.97
C SER A 53 -7.84 0.74 -4.46
N PRO A 54 -8.24 1.94 -4.91
CA PRO A 54 -8.28 2.26 -6.34
C PRO A 54 -6.90 2.16 -7.01
N LEU A 55 -5.80 2.23 -6.24
CA LEU A 55 -4.43 2.10 -6.73
C LEU A 55 -4.05 0.66 -7.08
N PHE A 56 -4.82 -0.34 -6.62
CA PHE A 56 -4.57 -1.74 -6.94
C PHE A 56 -5.33 -2.14 -8.19
N ARG A 57 -4.80 -3.11 -8.95
CA ARG A 57 -5.55 -3.67 -10.07
C ARG A 57 -6.71 -4.53 -9.58
N VAL A 58 -7.66 -4.78 -10.47
CA VAL A 58 -8.68 -5.78 -10.24
C VAL A 58 -8.00 -7.15 -10.20
N LYS A 59 -8.21 -7.86 -9.11
CA LYS A 59 -7.72 -9.23 -8.92
C LYS A 59 -8.54 -10.19 -9.78
N GLU A 60 -7.89 -11.18 -10.38
CA GLU A 60 -8.59 -12.21 -11.14
C GLU A 60 -9.28 -13.24 -10.21
N ALA A 61 -10.29 -13.92 -10.74
CA ALA A 61 -10.96 -14.99 -10.00
C ALA A 61 -9.98 -16.11 -9.66
N ALA A 62 -10.04 -16.63 -8.43
CA ALA A 62 -9.15 -17.67 -7.90
C ALA A 62 -7.65 -17.32 -7.79
N GLU A 63 -7.25 -16.09 -8.11
CA GLU A 63 -5.88 -15.63 -7.89
C GLU A 63 -5.53 -15.57 -6.39
N THR A 64 -4.25 -15.62 -6.04
CA THR A 64 -3.78 -15.16 -4.72
C THR A 64 -3.94 -13.64 -4.60
N ILE A 65 -3.97 -13.10 -3.38
CA ILE A 65 -3.99 -11.64 -3.21
C ILE A 65 -2.62 -11.09 -3.66
N PRO A 66 -2.56 -10.16 -4.64
CA PRO A 66 -1.29 -9.62 -5.11
C PRO A 66 -0.55 -8.82 -4.03
N GLU A 67 0.77 -8.84 -4.07
CA GLU A 67 1.61 -8.02 -3.22
C GLU A 67 2.02 -6.74 -3.94
N TYR A 68 2.03 -5.63 -3.21
CA TYR A 68 2.39 -4.31 -3.70
C TYR A 68 3.50 -3.71 -2.84
N ARG A 69 4.43 -3.03 -3.51
CA ARG A 69 5.30 -2.02 -2.92
C ARG A 69 4.56 -0.69 -3.00
N VAL A 70 4.40 -0.02 -1.86
CA VAL A 70 3.73 1.28 -1.80
C VAL A 70 4.73 2.33 -1.40
N GLU A 71 4.76 3.44 -2.14
CA GLU A 71 5.69 4.54 -1.95
C GLU A 71 4.95 5.88 -1.93
N CYS A 72 5.41 6.78 -1.07
CA CYS A 72 5.01 8.18 -1.07
C CYS A 72 6.06 8.98 -1.85
N LYS A 73 5.63 9.76 -2.86
CA LYS A 73 6.50 10.68 -3.60
C LYS A 73 6.05 12.10 -3.38
N ASN A 74 7.00 12.96 -3.02
CA ASN A 74 6.78 14.39 -2.95
C ASN A 74 6.80 14.97 -4.37
N ILE A 75 5.71 15.63 -4.74
CA ILE A 75 5.58 16.40 -5.96
C ILE A 75 5.65 17.87 -5.57
N TYR A 76 6.67 18.55 -6.07
CA TYR A 76 6.81 19.99 -5.89
C TYR A 76 5.91 20.68 -6.92
N SER A 77 4.94 21.45 -6.44
CA SER A 77 4.19 22.39 -7.26
C SER A 77 4.85 23.77 -7.19
N ASP A 78 4.80 24.53 -8.28
CA ASP A 78 5.45 25.85 -8.44
C ASP A 78 5.03 26.90 -7.38
N ASN A 79 4.04 26.60 -6.53
CA ASN A 79 3.45 27.50 -5.53
C ASN A 79 3.77 27.09 -4.07
N GLU A 80 4.96 26.55 -3.78
CA GLU A 80 5.41 26.15 -2.41
C GLU A 80 4.59 25.02 -1.73
N ASN A 81 3.55 24.50 -2.38
CA ASN A 81 2.82 23.33 -1.90
C ASN A 81 3.53 22.04 -2.30
N VAL A 82 3.87 21.23 -1.29
CA VAL A 82 4.35 19.85 -1.49
C VAL A 82 3.14 18.93 -1.51
N ASP A 83 2.75 18.48 -2.70
CA ASP A 83 1.76 17.43 -2.86
C ASP A 83 2.42 16.07 -2.66
N ILE A 84 1.68 15.09 -2.13
CA ILE A 84 2.18 13.73 -1.95
C ILE A 84 1.36 12.78 -2.81
N GLU A 85 2.04 12.11 -3.73
CA GLU A 85 1.47 11.06 -4.55
C GLU A 85 1.78 9.70 -3.93
N ILE A 86 0.76 8.85 -3.79
CA ILE A 86 0.90 7.47 -3.36
C ILE A 86 0.94 6.58 -4.59
N ILE A 87 2.05 5.86 -4.77
CA ILE A 87 2.25 4.93 -5.87
C ILE A 87 2.22 3.51 -5.33
N ALA A 88 1.46 2.64 -5.98
CA ALA A 88 1.42 1.20 -5.69
C ALA A 88 1.96 0.42 -6.90
N GLU A 89 3.07 -0.29 -6.71
CA GLU A 89 3.68 -1.14 -7.73
C GLU A 89 3.53 -2.61 -7.36
N GLU A 90 2.92 -3.43 -8.23
CA GLU A 90 2.74 -4.86 -7.98
C GLU A 90 4.08 -5.60 -8.05
N ILE A 91 4.39 -6.36 -7.00
CA ILE A 91 5.59 -7.19 -6.91
C ILE A 91 5.29 -8.50 -7.65
N LYS A 92 5.69 -8.56 -8.93
CA LYS A 92 5.62 -9.81 -9.70
C LYS A 92 6.64 -10.81 -9.14
N GLN A 93 6.17 -11.91 -8.58
CA GLN A 93 7.05 -13.01 -8.22
C GLN A 93 7.65 -13.58 -9.51
N ARG A 94 8.96 -13.40 -9.70
CA ARG A 94 9.70 -14.17 -10.71
C ARG A 94 9.71 -15.62 -10.22
N PHE A 95 8.88 -16.46 -10.83
CA PHE A 95 9.12 -17.89 -10.81
C PHE A 95 10.42 -18.11 -11.59
N ASN A 96 11.55 -18.23 -10.89
CA ASN A 96 12.71 -18.86 -11.49
C ASN A 96 12.35 -20.34 -11.65
N ALA A 97 12.15 -20.75 -12.90
CA ALA A 97 12.00 -22.14 -13.31
C ALA A 97 13.30 -22.93 -13.09
#